data_AF-A0A8I0GU82-F1
#
_entry.id   AF-A0A8I0GU82-F1
#
_cell.length_a   1.000
_cell.length_b   1.000
_cell.length_c   1.000
_cell.angle_alpha   90.00
_cell.angle_beta   90.00
_cell.angle_gamma   90.00
#
_symmetry.space_group_name_H-M   'P 1'
#
loop_
_entity.id
_entity.type
_entity.pdbx_description
1 polymer ?
#
loop_
_entity_poly.entity_id
_entity_poly.type
_entity_poly.pdbx_seq_one_letter_code
_entity_poly.pdbx_strand_id
1 'polypeptide(L)'
;MSGAARVLWVLVWCAAASFTTMASEPVDAGAPLDAPYDGNHWAMLVRAQIQARYLPAGLSDDAAIRRAVADGTLREAVYPSVQLDDDVAYIMTNALTGNTLDRRRNLLALCRQADGFQLLLDDADRCGNDSARHLRFVQDATGGMVCMACASLGLPTHWERHDRPARCPLPEWDRAAAQRQFDVWQQRFAQDMQPYLSAASDALWQAQVDAGRSVDATVVPASRASAALMAMSTAPEAFADALDVPGERRRDLLAHLLTLLRTAKVSGRGGLYPEPEPVLEAICAQVWYLQLPGTAGPTSTPGNDRFVRGAAPFITVQPHGGQVRLAGLSRELAEILLAPAPAD
;
A
#
# COMPACT_ATOMS: atom_id res chain seq x y z
N MET A 1 64.18 -35.03 -9.04
CA MET A 1 64.90 -36.02 -9.87
C MET A 1 63.90 -37.07 -10.33
N SER A 2 63.79 -37.25 -11.64
CA SER A 2 63.32 -38.40 -12.43
C SER A 2 62.04 -39.15 -12.02
N GLY A 3 61.09 -39.45 -12.88
CA GLY A 3 61.06 -39.34 -14.34
C GLY A 3 59.97 -40.27 -14.88
N ALA A 4 59.28 -39.78 -15.91
CA ALA A 4 58.62 -40.45 -17.01
C ALA A 4 58.05 -41.88 -16.84
N ALA A 5 56.75 -42.01 -17.12
CA ALA A 5 56.27 -43.04 -18.04
C ALA A 5 55.28 -42.38 -19.02
N ARG A 6 55.72 -42.28 -20.27
CA ARG A 6 54.99 -41.73 -21.41
C ARG A 6 54.38 -42.90 -22.21
N VAL A 7 53.14 -42.68 -22.63
CA VAL A 7 52.61 -42.95 -24.00
C VAL A 7 52.32 -44.40 -24.37
N LEU A 8 51.04 -44.68 -24.68
CA LEU A 8 50.71 -45.23 -25.98
C LEU A 8 49.48 -44.53 -26.57
N TRP A 9 49.69 -43.94 -27.74
CA TRP A 9 48.69 -43.34 -28.62
C TRP A 9 48.07 -44.42 -29.50
N VAL A 10 46.75 -44.36 -29.70
CA VAL A 10 46.12 -44.76 -30.97
C VAL A 10 45.16 -43.65 -31.38
N LEU A 11 45.51 -42.99 -32.47
CA LEU A 11 44.67 -42.08 -33.25
C LEU A 11 43.94 -42.86 -34.36
N VAL A 12 42.86 -42.22 -34.86
CA VAL A 12 42.30 -42.17 -36.23
C VAL A 12 40.79 -42.35 -36.14
N TRP A 13 39.96 -41.29 -36.13
CA TRP A 13 39.54 -40.33 -37.18
C TRP A 13 38.20 -40.70 -37.84
N CYS A 14 37.45 -39.63 -38.17
CA CYS A 14 36.17 -39.48 -38.89
C CYS A 14 34.96 -39.25 -37.95
N ALA A 15 34.14 -38.20 -38.09
CA ALA A 15 34.09 -37.12 -39.06
C ALA A 15 33.42 -35.89 -38.44
N ALA A 16 33.73 -34.72 -38.98
CA ALA A 16 33.18 -33.44 -38.60
C ALA A 16 31.65 -33.40 -38.73
N ALA A 17 30.99 -32.95 -37.67
CA ALA A 17 29.74 -32.19 -37.77
C ALA A 17 29.89 -30.98 -36.86
N SER A 18 30.26 -29.87 -37.47
CA SER A 18 30.18 -28.55 -36.87
C SER A 18 28.72 -28.27 -36.51
N PHE A 19 28.40 -28.42 -35.23
CA PHE A 19 27.24 -27.74 -34.66
C PHE A 19 27.75 -26.72 -33.66
N THR A 20 28.00 -25.52 -34.19
CA THR A 20 27.71 -24.27 -33.52
C THR A 20 26.29 -24.36 -32.96
N THR A 21 26.14 -24.94 -31.78
CA THR A 21 25.03 -24.61 -30.91
C THR A 21 25.58 -23.52 -30.01
N MET A 22 25.22 -22.29 -30.39
CA MET A 22 25.37 -21.16 -29.50
C MET A 22 24.81 -21.58 -28.15
N ALA A 23 25.66 -21.50 -27.12
CA ALA A 23 25.21 -21.46 -25.75
C ALA A 23 24.17 -20.34 -25.68
N SER A 24 22.91 -20.71 -25.73
CA SER A 24 21.78 -19.83 -25.55
C SER A 24 20.99 -20.49 -24.45
N GLU A 25 21.34 -20.15 -23.21
CA GLU A 25 20.45 -20.21 -22.08
C GLU A 25 21.08 -19.50 -20.86
N PRO A 26 20.33 -18.70 -20.08
CA PRO A 26 18.99 -18.13 -20.33
C PRO A 26 19.01 -16.59 -20.35
N VAL A 27 18.12 -15.92 -21.09
CA VAL A 27 17.71 -14.56 -20.71
C VAL A 27 16.80 -14.71 -19.51
N ASP A 28 17.40 -14.81 -18.33
CA ASP A 28 16.65 -14.73 -17.08
C ASP A 28 16.87 -13.34 -16.45
N ALA A 29 16.07 -12.39 -16.91
CA ALA A 29 15.69 -11.19 -16.14
C ALA A 29 14.25 -11.38 -15.60
N GLY A 30 13.91 -12.62 -15.22
CA GLY A 30 12.62 -13.22 -15.52
C GLY A 30 11.72 -13.55 -14.32
N ALA A 31 11.58 -12.68 -13.31
CA ALA A 31 10.55 -12.78 -12.25
C ALA A 31 10.50 -11.53 -11.34
N PRO A 32 9.40 -11.24 -10.61
CA PRO A 32 8.01 -11.24 -11.02
C PRO A 32 7.44 -9.81 -11.09
N LEU A 33 6.66 -9.57 -12.13
CA LEU A 33 5.50 -8.68 -12.08
C LEU A 33 4.31 -9.65 -11.90
N ASP A 34 3.28 -9.30 -11.13
CA ASP A 34 2.10 -10.18 -10.91
C ASP A 34 0.80 -9.42 -10.59
N ALA A 35 0.80 -8.12 -10.91
CA ALA A 35 -0.35 -7.23 -11.05
C ALA A 35 0.19 -5.80 -10.98
N PRO A 36 -0.46 -4.84 -11.65
CA PRO A 36 -0.23 -3.44 -11.35
C PRO A 36 -0.46 -3.18 -9.85
N TYR A 37 0.50 -2.50 -9.20
CA TYR A 37 0.44 -2.12 -7.78
C TYR A 37 0.74 -0.63 -7.59
N ASP A 38 0.31 -0.04 -6.48
CA ASP A 38 0.49 1.40 -6.20
C ASP A 38 1.93 1.70 -5.76
N GLY A 39 2.88 1.30 -6.59
CA GLY A 39 4.32 1.43 -6.37
C GLY A 39 4.89 2.82 -6.63
N ASN A 40 4.04 3.82 -6.86
CA ASN A 40 4.53 5.19 -6.91
C ASN A 40 5.05 5.55 -5.50
N HIS A 41 6.34 5.89 -5.42
CA HIS A 41 6.99 6.14 -4.14
C HIS A 41 6.28 7.20 -3.29
N TRP A 42 5.73 8.24 -3.91
CA TRP A 42 4.96 9.26 -3.20
C TRP A 42 3.62 8.73 -2.71
N ALA A 43 2.90 7.97 -3.53
CA ALA A 43 1.64 7.34 -3.13
C ALA A 43 1.85 6.41 -1.92
N MET A 44 2.94 5.64 -1.90
CA MET A 44 3.32 4.81 -0.76
C MET A 44 3.68 5.64 0.46
N LEU A 45 4.51 6.67 0.29
CA LEU A 45 4.99 7.52 1.39
C LEU A 45 3.83 8.22 2.11
N VAL A 46 2.90 8.81 1.35
CA VAL A 46 1.74 9.54 1.90
C VAL A 46 0.55 8.63 2.17
N ARG A 47 0.66 7.33 1.84
CA ARG A 47 -0.42 6.32 1.98
C ARG A 47 -1.70 6.79 1.28
N ALA A 48 -1.55 7.15 0.01
CA ALA A 48 -2.61 7.63 -0.85
C ALA A 48 -3.78 6.65 -0.93
N GLN A 49 -5.00 7.18 -1.04
CA GLN A 49 -6.20 6.38 -1.21
C GLN A 49 -6.53 6.28 -2.68
N ILE A 50 -5.85 5.38 -3.40
CA ILE A 50 -6.05 5.28 -4.85
C ILE A 50 -7.47 4.82 -5.16
N GLN A 51 -8.23 5.71 -5.78
CA GLN A 51 -9.65 5.53 -6.11
C GLN A 51 -9.85 4.94 -7.51
N ALA A 52 -8.88 5.17 -8.39
CA ALA A 52 -8.87 4.64 -9.74
C ALA A 52 -7.43 4.51 -10.23
N ARG A 53 -7.17 3.44 -10.99
CA ARG A 53 -5.90 3.24 -11.68
C ARG A 53 -6.14 3.10 -13.18
N TYR A 54 -5.31 3.77 -13.95
CA TYR A 54 -5.27 3.64 -15.40
C TYR A 54 -3.89 3.18 -15.86
N LEU A 55 -3.86 2.19 -16.75
CA LEU A 55 -2.65 1.71 -17.43
C LEU A 55 -2.78 2.01 -18.93
N PRO A 56 -1.66 2.23 -19.66
CA PRO A 56 -1.73 2.32 -21.11
C PRO A 56 -2.36 1.08 -21.73
N ALA A 57 -3.21 1.28 -22.72
CA ALA A 57 -3.80 0.17 -23.47
C ALA A 57 -2.69 -0.73 -24.05
N GLY A 58 -2.83 -2.04 -23.85
CA GLY A 58 -1.83 -3.02 -24.27
C GLY A 58 -0.55 -3.10 -23.41
N LEU A 59 -0.51 -2.43 -22.24
CA LEU A 59 0.53 -2.57 -21.20
C LEU A 59 -0.08 -2.97 -19.84
N SER A 60 -1.06 -3.87 -19.87
CA SER A 60 -1.91 -4.23 -18.72
C SER A 60 -1.51 -5.52 -18.00
N ASP A 61 -0.59 -6.30 -18.57
CA ASP A 61 -0.15 -7.58 -18.03
C ASP A 61 1.36 -7.78 -18.17
N ASP A 62 1.90 -8.74 -17.41
CA ASP A 62 3.35 -8.94 -17.32
C ASP A 62 3.96 -9.33 -18.67
N ALA A 63 3.23 -10.08 -19.50
CA ALA A 63 3.71 -10.49 -20.81
C ALA A 63 3.81 -9.27 -21.75
N ALA A 64 2.85 -8.37 -21.69
CA ALA A 64 2.87 -7.10 -22.41
C ALA A 64 4.03 -6.20 -21.94
N ILE A 65 4.24 -6.04 -20.63
CA ILE A 65 5.37 -5.27 -20.10
C ILE A 65 6.70 -5.85 -20.57
N ARG A 66 6.88 -7.18 -20.49
CA ARG A 66 8.12 -7.84 -20.94
C ARG A 66 8.37 -7.66 -22.44
N ARG A 67 7.33 -7.76 -23.27
CA ARG A 67 7.43 -7.49 -24.71
C ARG A 67 7.85 -6.03 -24.96
N ALA A 68 7.23 -5.09 -24.26
CA ALA A 68 7.54 -3.67 -24.38
C ALA A 68 8.96 -3.31 -23.92
N VAL A 69 9.56 -4.06 -22.99
CA VAL A 69 10.99 -3.92 -22.67
C VAL A 69 11.85 -4.48 -23.80
N ALA A 70 11.50 -5.66 -24.33
CA ALA A 70 12.27 -6.32 -25.39
C ALA A 70 12.28 -5.52 -26.71
N ASP A 71 11.19 -4.83 -27.04
CA ASP A 71 11.10 -3.97 -28.23
C ASP A 71 11.56 -2.52 -28.02
N GLY A 72 11.97 -2.17 -26.79
CA GLY A 72 12.50 -0.85 -26.43
C GLY A 72 11.44 0.23 -26.19
N THR A 73 10.14 -0.11 -26.19
CA THR A 73 9.06 0.81 -25.81
C THR A 73 9.18 1.24 -24.34
N LEU A 74 9.58 0.32 -23.46
CA LEU A 74 9.89 0.57 -22.06
C LEU A 74 11.40 0.39 -21.80
N ARG A 75 11.94 1.25 -20.94
CA ARG A 75 13.32 1.18 -20.46
C ARG A 75 13.54 0.09 -19.41
N GLU A 76 12.49 -0.26 -18.67
CA GLU A 76 12.53 -1.21 -17.56
C GLU A 76 11.17 -1.88 -17.38
N ALA A 77 11.16 -3.05 -16.73
CA ALA A 77 9.96 -3.85 -16.52
C ALA A 77 9.13 -3.31 -15.34
N VAL A 78 8.42 -2.21 -15.55
CA VAL A 78 7.48 -1.61 -14.59
C VAL A 78 6.19 -1.21 -15.29
N TYR A 79 5.07 -1.20 -14.57
CA TYR A 79 3.78 -0.76 -15.09
C TYR A 79 3.72 0.77 -15.18
N PRO A 80 3.66 1.38 -16.38
CA PRO A 80 3.35 2.79 -16.47
C PRO A 80 1.90 3.00 -16.02
N SER A 81 1.64 4.02 -15.22
CA SER A 81 0.30 4.20 -14.65
C SER A 81 -0.03 5.65 -14.31
N VAL A 82 -1.33 5.91 -14.25
CA VAL A 82 -1.94 7.09 -13.62
C VAL A 82 -2.84 6.59 -12.50
N GLN A 83 -2.51 6.93 -11.26
CA GLN A 83 -3.24 6.53 -10.05
C GLN A 83 -3.88 7.78 -9.43
N LEU A 84 -5.19 7.78 -9.29
CA LEU A 84 -5.96 8.96 -8.86
C LEU A 84 -6.34 8.86 -7.39
N ASP A 85 -6.06 9.93 -6.64
CA ASP A 85 -6.63 10.21 -5.31
C ASP A 85 -7.55 11.43 -5.40
N ASP A 86 -7.97 12.05 -4.30
CA ASP A 86 -8.95 13.15 -4.28
C ASP A 86 -8.63 14.30 -5.25
N ASP A 87 -7.55 15.03 -5.01
CA ASP A 87 -7.08 16.21 -5.77
C ASP A 87 -5.67 16.04 -6.35
N VAL A 88 -5.12 14.82 -6.27
CA VAL A 88 -3.77 14.48 -6.74
C VAL A 88 -3.79 13.24 -7.62
N ALA A 89 -2.95 13.23 -8.64
CA ALA A 89 -2.62 12.06 -9.44
C ALA A 89 -1.15 11.67 -9.27
N TYR A 90 -0.91 10.41 -8.95
CA TYR A 90 0.41 9.80 -8.88
C TYR A 90 0.69 9.14 -10.22
N ILE A 91 1.72 9.63 -10.92
CA ILE A 91 2.04 9.17 -12.28
C ILE A 91 3.35 8.40 -12.31
N MET A 92 3.36 7.31 -13.07
CA MET A 92 4.54 6.52 -13.36
C MET A 92 4.66 6.42 -14.88
N THR A 93 5.34 7.36 -15.51
CA THR A 93 5.53 7.38 -16.97
C THR A 93 7.01 7.38 -17.36
N ASN A 94 7.90 7.40 -16.37
CA ASN A 94 9.35 7.47 -16.56
C ASN A 94 9.98 6.24 -17.19
N ALA A 95 9.27 5.11 -17.27
CA ALA A 95 9.76 3.95 -18.00
C ALA A 95 9.54 4.05 -19.52
N LEU A 96 8.61 4.90 -19.98
CA LEU A 96 8.30 5.05 -21.41
C LEU A 96 9.46 5.74 -22.16
N THR A 97 9.98 5.08 -23.19
CA THR A 97 11.18 5.54 -23.90
C THR A 97 11.00 6.93 -24.52
N GLY A 98 9.87 7.17 -25.18
CA GLY A 98 9.54 8.42 -25.85
C GLY A 98 9.03 9.56 -24.96
N ASN A 99 8.83 9.31 -23.66
CA ASN A 99 8.24 10.30 -22.76
C ASN A 99 9.15 11.52 -22.56
N THR A 100 8.62 12.72 -22.86
CA THR A 100 9.29 14.02 -22.69
C THR A 100 8.71 14.85 -21.54
N LEU A 101 7.73 14.33 -20.79
CA LEU A 101 7.31 14.94 -19.53
C LEU A 101 8.50 15.00 -18.58
N ASP A 102 8.63 16.08 -17.80
CA ASP A 102 9.73 16.20 -16.84
C ASP A 102 9.75 14.96 -15.93
N ARG A 103 10.87 14.23 -15.96
CA ARG A 103 11.05 12.96 -15.24
C ARG A 103 10.94 13.12 -13.72
N ARG A 104 11.01 14.35 -13.21
CA ARG A 104 10.78 14.66 -11.80
C ARG A 104 9.29 14.71 -11.44
N ARG A 105 8.39 14.81 -12.41
CA ARG A 105 6.94 14.87 -12.18
C ARG A 105 6.40 13.45 -12.03
N ASN A 106 6.31 12.99 -10.79
CA ASN A 106 5.62 11.75 -10.41
C ASN A 106 4.30 12.02 -9.65
N LEU A 107 3.95 13.30 -9.51
CA LEU A 107 2.80 13.82 -8.79
C LEU A 107 2.29 15.04 -9.56
N LEU A 108 1.00 15.07 -9.89
CA LEU A 108 0.35 16.19 -10.57
C LEU A 108 -0.96 16.53 -9.87
N ALA A 109 -1.36 17.80 -9.89
CA ALA A 109 -2.68 18.20 -9.42
C ALA A 109 -3.77 17.64 -10.34
N LEU A 110 -4.84 17.11 -9.75
CA LEU A 110 -5.97 16.48 -10.42
C LEU A 110 -7.20 17.39 -10.38
N CYS A 111 -7.75 17.71 -11.55
CA CYS A 111 -9.01 18.40 -11.70
C CYS A 111 -10.06 17.45 -12.26
N ARG A 112 -11.06 17.09 -11.45
CA ARG A 112 -12.15 16.20 -11.86
C ARG A 112 -13.15 16.91 -12.76
N GLN A 113 -13.64 16.19 -13.77
CA GLN A 113 -14.62 16.68 -14.75
C GLN A 113 -15.76 15.67 -14.85
N ALA A 114 -16.89 16.09 -15.44
CA ALA A 114 -18.04 15.21 -15.62
C ALA A 114 -17.76 14.05 -16.60
N ASP A 115 -16.87 14.27 -17.56
CA ASP A 115 -16.49 13.35 -18.64
C ASP A 115 -15.09 12.76 -18.46
N GLY A 116 -14.45 12.92 -17.30
CA GLY A 116 -13.09 12.44 -17.06
C GLY A 116 -12.31 13.32 -16.08
N PHE A 117 -11.08 13.68 -16.44
CA PHE A 117 -10.22 14.50 -15.57
C PHE A 117 -9.11 15.23 -16.33
N GLN A 118 -8.50 16.23 -15.70
CA GLN A 118 -7.33 16.93 -16.18
C GLN A 118 -6.18 16.81 -15.17
N LEU A 119 -4.96 16.66 -15.66
CA LEU A 119 -3.73 16.71 -14.87
C LEU A 119 -2.99 17.99 -15.20
N LEU A 120 -2.78 18.86 -14.20
CA LEU A 120 -2.08 20.13 -14.40
C LEU A 120 -0.58 19.87 -14.51
N LEU A 121 0.06 20.47 -15.51
CA LEU A 121 1.48 20.28 -15.81
C LEU A 121 2.39 21.31 -15.14
N ASP A 122 1.82 22.36 -14.53
CA ASP A 122 2.55 23.41 -13.84
C ASP A 122 2.02 23.57 -12.40
N ASP A 123 2.91 23.63 -11.41
CA ASP A 123 2.53 23.53 -9.98
C ASP A 123 1.80 24.79 -9.47
N ALA A 124 1.95 25.91 -10.18
CA ALA A 124 1.28 27.17 -9.87
C ALA A 124 -0.17 27.21 -10.37
N ASP A 125 -0.53 26.32 -11.30
CA ASP A 125 -1.86 26.30 -11.90
C ASP A 125 -2.92 25.73 -10.93
N ARG A 126 -4.17 26.10 -11.18
CA ARG A 126 -5.33 25.65 -10.40
C ARG A 126 -6.44 25.19 -11.32
N CYS A 127 -7.29 24.30 -10.81
CA CYS A 127 -8.48 23.87 -11.52
C CYS A 127 -9.37 25.08 -11.87
N GLY A 128 -9.87 25.10 -13.11
CA GLY A 128 -10.68 26.20 -13.64
C GLY A 128 -9.88 27.34 -14.29
N ASN A 129 -8.54 27.26 -14.33
CA ASN A 129 -7.74 28.16 -15.15
C ASN A 129 -7.67 27.63 -16.60
N ASP A 130 -8.36 28.30 -17.53
CA ASP A 130 -8.41 27.90 -18.95
C ASP A 130 -7.05 28.00 -19.66
N SER A 131 -6.12 28.81 -19.13
CA SER A 131 -4.77 28.93 -19.69
C SER A 131 -3.77 27.92 -19.13
N ALA A 132 -4.17 27.13 -18.13
CA ALA A 132 -3.29 26.17 -17.48
C ALA A 132 -2.86 25.08 -18.46
N ARG A 133 -1.58 24.72 -18.45
CA ARG A 133 -1.12 23.58 -19.25
C ARG A 133 -1.57 22.30 -18.57
N HIS A 134 -2.24 21.44 -19.33
CA HIS A 134 -2.81 20.22 -18.76
C HIS A 134 -2.84 19.07 -19.76
N LEU A 135 -2.92 17.84 -19.23
CA LEU A 135 -3.33 16.65 -19.97
C LEU A 135 -4.81 16.39 -19.67
N ARG A 136 -5.65 16.34 -20.69
CA ARG A 136 -7.09 16.04 -20.54
C ARG A 136 -7.36 14.59 -20.88
N PHE A 137 -7.93 13.86 -19.93
CA PHE A 137 -8.38 12.49 -20.09
C PHE A 137 -9.91 12.49 -20.17
N VAL A 138 -10.44 11.95 -21.27
CA VAL A 138 -11.89 11.87 -21.52
C VAL A 138 -12.29 10.41 -21.55
N GLN A 139 -13.36 10.06 -20.84
CA GLN A 139 -13.84 8.71 -20.75
C GLN A 139 -14.38 8.22 -22.11
N ASP A 140 -14.00 7.00 -22.50
CA ASP A 140 -14.55 6.35 -23.68
C ASP A 140 -15.76 5.45 -23.34
N ALA A 141 -16.38 4.89 -24.39
CA ALA A 141 -17.56 4.04 -24.25
C ALA A 141 -17.32 2.73 -23.48
N THR A 142 -16.06 2.31 -23.31
CA THR A 142 -15.66 1.10 -22.57
C THR A 142 -15.33 1.38 -21.11
N GLY A 143 -15.33 2.66 -20.71
CA GLY A 143 -14.91 3.10 -19.38
C GLY A 143 -13.39 3.31 -19.25
N GLY A 144 -12.64 3.18 -20.34
CA GLY A 144 -11.26 3.65 -20.47
C GLY A 144 -11.17 5.16 -20.62
N MET A 145 -9.97 5.69 -20.79
CA MET A 145 -9.67 7.11 -20.91
C MET A 145 -8.83 7.37 -22.16
N VAL A 146 -9.24 8.38 -22.92
CA VAL A 146 -8.48 8.94 -24.04
C VAL A 146 -7.78 10.21 -23.58
N CYS A 147 -6.45 10.20 -23.60
CA CYS A 147 -5.64 11.36 -23.28
C CYS A 147 -5.44 12.25 -24.50
N MET A 148 -6.03 13.44 -24.44
CA MET A 148 -5.81 14.52 -25.39
C MET A 148 -4.40 15.09 -25.20
N ALA A 149 -3.67 15.25 -26.29
CA ALA A 149 -2.30 15.77 -26.32
C ALA A 149 -1.22 14.93 -25.60
N CYS A 150 -1.51 13.70 -25.16
CA CYS A 150 -0.46 12.81 -24.64
C CYS A 150 0.60 12.45 -25.71
N ALA A 151 0.18 12.27 -26.96
CA ALA A 151 1.08 11.89 -28.05
C ALA A 151 2.21 12.90 -28.29
N SER A 152 1.97 14.20 -28.11
CA SER A 152 3.01 15.23 -28.28
C SER A 152 4.06 15.21 -27.17
N LEU A 153 3.78 14.54 -26.05
CA LEU A 153 4.73 14.29 -24.96
C LEU A 153 5.31 12.87 -24.99
N GLY A 154 5.05 12.10 -26.05
CA GLY A 154 5.47 10.70 -26.16
C GLY A 154 4.80 9.80 -25.13
N LEU A 155 3.61 10.17 -24.66
CA LEU A 155 2.77 9.36 -23.77
C LEU A 155 1.68 8.62 -24.57
N PRO A 156 1.25 7.43 -24.12
CA PRO A 156 0.11 6.72 -24.70
C PRO A 156 -1.16 7.57 -24.72
N THR A 157 -1.97 7.44 -25.76
CA THR A 157 -3.25 8.17 -25.91
C THR A 157 -4.45 7.41 -25.35
N HIS A 158 -4.35 6.10 -25.21
CA HIS A 158 -5.42 5.25 -24.68
C HIS A 158 -4.98 4.61 -23.38
N TRP A 159 -5.87 4.68 -22.38
CA TRP A 159 -5.62 4.21 -21.04
C TRP A 159 -6.81 3.39 -20.56
N GLU A 160 -6.56 2.18 -20.09
CA GLU A 160 -7.58 1.27 -19.61
C GLU A 160 -7.68 1.37 -18.09
N ARG A 161 -8.90 1.26 -17.56
CA ARG A 161 -9.11 1.22 -16.11
C ARG A 161 -8.75 -0.16 -15.57
N HIS A 162 -7.81 -0.19 -14.63
CA HIS A 162 -7.28 -1.39 -13.98
C HIS A 162 -7.33 -1.23 -12.47
N ASP A 163 -8.55 -1.13 -11.94
CA ASP A 163 -8.74 -1.18 -10.49
C ASP A 163 -8.33 -2.55 -9.98
N ARG A 164 -7.70 -2.60 -8.81
CA ARG A 164 -7.45 -3.89 -8.18
C ARG A 164 -8.79 -4.50 -7.78
N PRO A 165 -9.14 -5.70 -8.25
CA PRO A 165 -10.34 -6.36 -7.76
C PRO A 165 -10.20 -6.53 -6.26
N ALA A 166 -11.27 -6.19 -5.51
CA ALA A 166 -11.33 -6.45 -4.08
C ALA A 166 -11.12 -7.97 -3.87
N ARG A 167 -9.92 -8.35 -3.43
CA ARG A 167 -9.53 -9.76 -3.31
C ARG A 167 -10.31 -10.49 -2.21
N CYS A 168 -10.96 -9.73 -1.34
CA CYS A 168 -11.50 -10.21 -0.09
C CYS A 168 -12.99 -9.86 -0.02
N PRO A 169 -13.88 -10.86 0.04
CA PRO A 169 -15.29 -10.58 0.24
C PRO A 169 -15.48 -9.93 1.61
N LEU A 170 -16.24 -8.85 1.65
CA LEU A 170 -16.69 -8.27 2.91
C LEU A 170 -17.92 -9.06 3.37
N PRO A 171 -17.96 -9.52 4.64
CA PRO A 171 -19.15 -10.14 5.18
C PRO A 171 -20.29 -9.12 5.24
N GLU A 172 -21.52 -9.58 5.43
CA GLU A 172 -22.62 -8.68 5.77
C GLU A 172 -22.30 -7.87 7.03
N TRP A 173 -22.62 -6.58 7.02
CA TRP A 173 -22.32 -5.70 8.13
C TRP A 173 -23.45 -5.69 9.16
N ASP A 174 -23.14 -6.12 10.38
CA ASP A 174 -23.96 -5.88 11.57
C ASP A 174 -23.12 -5.16 12.62
N ARG A 175 -23.45 -3.90 12.90
CA ARG A 175 -22.77 -3.07 13.90
C ARG A 175 -22.84 -3.69 15.31
N ALA A 176 -23.96 -4.31 15.67
CA ALA A 176 -24.11 -4.92 16.99
C ALA A 176 -23.23 -6.17 17.11
N ALA A 177 -23.12 -6.98 16.06
CA ALA A 177 -22.17 -8.10 16.01
C ALA A 177 -20.72 -7.62 16.05
N ALA A 178 -20.38 -6.59 15.28
CA ALA A 178 -19.04 -6.01 15.28
C ALA A 178 -18.66 -5.45 16.66
N GLN A 179 -19.57 -4.77 17.36
CA GLN A 179 -19.34 -4.31 18.73
C GLN A 179 -19.05 -5.48 19.68
N ARG A 180 -19.82 -6.57 19.62
CA ARG A 180 -19.57 -7.76 20.45
C ARG A 180 -18.20 -8.38 20.16
N GLN A 181 -17.81 -8.46 18.88
CA GLN A 181 -16.49 -8.94 18.49
C GLN A 181 -15.38 -8.01 18.99
N PHE A 182 -15.58 -6.70 18.88
CA PHE A 182 -14.66 -5.69 19.41
C PHE A 182 -14.47 -5.83 20.92
N ASP A 183 -15.55 -5.98 21.70
CA ASP A 183 -15.48 -6.10 23.16
C ASP A 183 -14.69 -7.36 23.58
N VAL A 184 -14.95 -8.50 22.93
CA VAL A 184 -14.23 -9.76 23.18
C VAL A 184 -12.76 -9.65 22.79
N TRP A 185 -12.49 -9.07 21.61
CA TRP A 185 -11.13 -8.86 21.14
C TRP A 185 -10.36 -7.91 22.05
N GLN A 186 -10.95 -6.78 22.45
CA GLN A 186 -10.32 -5.74 23.26
C GLN A 186 -9.85 -6.29 24.62
N GLN A 187 -10.66 -7.14 25.26
CA GLN A 187 -10.31 -7.75 26.53
C GLN A 187 -9.09 -8.68 26.40
N ARG A 188 -9.09 -9.54 25.38
CA ARG A 188 -7.96 -10.45 25.09
C ARG A 188 -6.72 -9.67 24.71
N PHE A 189 -6.87 -8.67 23.84
CA PHE A 189 -5.78 -7.80 23.42
C PHE A 189 -5.13 -7.09 24.62
N ALA A 190 -5.92 -6.56 25.56
CA ALA A 190 -5.37 -5.93 26.76
C ALA A 190 -4.61 -6.92 27.65
N GLN A 191 -5.02 -8.19 27.71
CA GLN A 191 -4.32 -9.25 28.43
C GLN A 191 -3.00 -9.60 27.73
N ASP A 192 -3.02 -9.77 26.41
CA ASP A 192 -1.85 -10.07 25.58
C ASP A 192 -0.80 -8.96 25.65
N MET A 193 -1.23 -7.70 25.83
CA MET A 193 -0.34 -6.54 25.90
C MET A 193 0.26 -6.30 27.29
N GLN A 194 -0.24 -6.94 28.36
CA GLN A 194 0.23 -6.69 29.73
C GLN A 194 1.76 -6.82 29.92
N PRO A 195 2.44 -7.84 29.36
CA PRO A 195 3.88 -7.97 29.51
C PRO A 195 4.69 -6.79 28.98
N TYR A 196 4.13 -6.00 28.05
CA TYR A 196 4.82 -4.92 27.36
C TYR A 196 4.53 -3.52 27.93
N LEU A 197 3.74 -3.41 29.00
CA LEU A 197 3.40 -2.12 29.60
C LEU A 197 4.55 -1.49 30.38
N SER A 198 5.54 -2.28 30.79
CA SER A 198 6.71 -1.82 31.54
C SER A 198 7.97 -2.49 31.00
N ALA A 199 9.02 -1.70 30.75
CA ALA A 199 10.33 -2.19 30.31
C ALA A 199 10.29 -3.10 29.07
N ALA A 200 9.42 -2.77 28.09
CA ALA A 200 9.36 -3.50 26.83
C ALA A 200 10.69 -3.36 26.06
N SER A 201 11.08 -4.43 25.38
CA SER A 201 12.25 -4.47 24.50
C SER A 201 12.01 -5.50 23.40
N ASP A 202 12.76 -5.41 22.31
CA ASP A 202 12.69 -6.39 21.21
C ASP A 202 12.99 -7.81 21.71
N ALA A 203 13.92 -7.95 22.66
CA ALA A 203 14.23 -9.21 23.31
C ALA A 203 13.05 -9.79 24.10
N LEU A 204 12.25 -8.92 24.76
CA LEU A 204 11.05 -9.35 25.45
C LEU A 204 9.97 -9.83 24.47
N TRP A 205 9.74 -9.08 23.39
CA TRP A 205 8.82 -9.48 22.31
C TRP A 205 9.19 -10.86 21.75
N GLN A 206 10.47 -11.08 21.43
CA GLN A 206 10.94 -12.37 20.96
C GLN A 206 10.78 -13.48 22.02
N ALA A 207 11.12 -13.20 23.28
CA ALA A 207 11.01 -14.18 24.36
C ALA A 207 9.54 -14.63 24.62
N GLN A 208 8.56 -13.75 24.40
CA GLN A 208 7.14 -14.15 24.49
C GLN A 208 6.74 -15.07 23.33
N VAL A 209 7.22 -14.81 22.12
CA VAL A 209 7.01 -15.70 20.96
C VAL A 209 7.64 -17.07 21.21
N ASP A 210 8.90 -17.12 21.62
CA ASP A 210 9.64 -18.37 21.90
C ASP A 210 8.98 -19.19 23.01
N ALA A 211 8.30 -18.53 23.94
CA ALA A 211 7.58 -19.17 25.03
C ALA A 211 6.11 -19.52 24.70
N GLY A 212 5.70 -19.40 23.43
CA GLY A 212 4.35 -19.75 22.95
C GLY A 212 3.25 -18.80 23.42
N ARG A 213 3.60 -17.59 23.85
CA ARG A 213 2.68 -16.53 24.29
C ARG A 213 2.67 -15.36 23.32
N SER A 214 2.69 -15.67 22.01
CA SER A 214 2.61 -14.64 20.98
C SER A 214 1.25 -13.94 20.99
N VAL A 215 1.23 -12.72 20.48
CA VAL A 215 0.03 -11.88 20.40
C VAL A 215 -0.78 -12.16 19.13
N ASP A 216 -0.42 -13.20 18.38
CA ASP A 216 -0.92 -13.47 17.01
C ASP A 216 -2.41 -13.82 16.96
N ALA A 217 -3.00 -14.11 18.12
CA ALA A 217 -4.43 -14.32 18.30
C ALA A 217 -5.22 -13.00 18.28
N THR A 218 -4.59 -11.86 18.63
CA THR A 218 -5.24 -10.54 18.72
C THR A 218 -4.62 -9.51 17.79
N VAL A 219 -3.41 -9.74 17.28
CA VAL A 219 -2.69 -8.87 16.34
C VAL A 219 -2.26 -9.68 15.13
N VAL A 220 -2.37 -9.11 13.93
CA VAL A 220 -1.87 -9.77 12.70
C VAL A 220 -0.34 -9.70 12.68
N PRO A 221 0.38 -10.83 12.54
CA PRO A 221 1.84 -10.82 12.43
C PRO A 221 2.33 -9.99 11.24
N ALA A 222 3.46 -9.30 11.40
CA ALA A 222 4.07 -8.45 10.37
C ALA A 222 3.11 -7.42 9.74
N SER A 223 2.12 -6.97 10.50
CA SER A 223 1.18 -5.91 10.09
C SER A 223 1.63 -4.53 10.55
N ARG A 224 0.93 -3.49 10.07
CA ARG A 224 1.14 -2.12 10.55
C ARG A 224 0.86 -2.01 12.05
N ALA A 225 -0.11 -2.76 12.57
CA ALA A 225 -0.40 -2.81 14.00
C ALA A 225 0.74 -3.45 14.81
N SER A 226 1.28 -4.59 14.38
CA SER A 226 2.39 -5.22 15.12
C SER A 226 3.61 -4.27 15.19
N ALA A 227 3.93 -3.59 14.09
CA ALA A 227 5.02 -2.61 14.07
C ALA A 227 4.73 -1.41 15.00
N ALA A 228 3.51 -0.86 14.95
CA ALA A 228 3.12 0.26 15.80
C ALA A 228 3.15 -0.09 17.29
N LEU A 229 2.63 -1.26 17.67
CA LEU A 229 2.59 -1.70 19.08
C LEU A 229 3.99 -1.95 19.63
N MET A 230 4.88 -2.58 18.85
CA MET A 230 6.29 -2.70 19.22
C MET A 230 6.90 -1.31 19.44
N ALA A 231 6.78 -0.40 18.46
CA ALA A 231 7.34 0.95 18.56
C ALA A 231 6.79 1.76 19.75
N MET A 232 5.49 1.71 20.02
CA MET A 232 4.88 2.37 21.19
C MET A 232 5.41 1.81 22.52
N SER A 233 5.78 0.52 22.57
CA SER A 233 6.25 -0.14 23.79
C SER A 233 7.76 -0.03 24.02
N THR A 234 8.56 -0.01 22.95
CA THR A 234 10.04 -0.05 23.03
C THR A 234 10.69 1.32 22.79
N ALA A 235 10.07 2.18 21.98
CA ALA A 235 10.59 3.50 21.60
C ALA A 235 9.47 4.55 21.46
N PRO A 236 8.69 4.83 22.51
CA PRO A 236 7.50 5.68 22.44
C PRO A 236 7.79 7.12 21.94
N GLU A 237 8.95 7.68 22.30
CA GLU A 237 9.34 9.02 21.87
C GLU A 237 9.60 9.08 20.35
N ALA A 238 10.31 8.09 19.80
CA ALA A 238 10.58 7.99 18.36
C ALA A 238 9.33 7.68 17.54
N PHE A 239 8.39 6.91 18.11
CA PHE A 239 7.08 6.70 17.50
C PHE A 239 6.31 8.02 17.36
N ALA A 240 6.30 8.86 18.40
CA ALA A 240 5.65 10.16 18.36
C ALA A 240 6.30 11.10 17.33
N ASP A 241 7.64 11.12 17.25
CA ASP A 241 8.39 11.90 16.24
C ASP A 241 8.01 11.52 14.81
N ALA A 242 7.91 10.23 14.53
CA ALA A 242 7.64 9.73 13.18
C ALA A 242 6.27 10.13 12.63
N LEU A 243 5.32 10.51 13.50
CA LEU A 243 3.99 10.95 13.08
C LEU A 243 3.90 12.46 12.80
N ASP A 244 4.92 13.23 13.20
CA ASP A 244 4.94 14.70 13.12
C ASP A 244 3.67 15.33 13.72
N VAL A 245 3.22 14.78 14.86
CA VAL A 245 2.04 15.26 15.58
C VAL A 245 2.48 16.07 16.79
N PRO A 246 2.02 17.33 16.95
CA PRO A 246 2.23 18.10 18.16
C PRO A 246 1.55 17.40 19.36
N GLY A 247 2.29 17.08 20.41
CA GLY A 247 1.71 16.31 21.52
C GLY A 247 2.63 16.11 22.72
N GLU A 248 2.06 15.60 23.81
CA GLU A 248 2.82 15.23 25.00
C GLU A 248 3.69 13.99 24.71
N ARG A 249 4.96 14.08 25.07
CA ARG A 249 5.91 12.96 25.02
C ARG A 249 5.61 11.99 26.17
N ARG A 250 4.58 11.17 25.99
CA ARG A 250 4.20 10.12 26.95
C ARG A 250 5.13 8.92 26.79
N ARG A 251 5.63 8.38 27.91
CA ARG A 251 6.42 7.12 27.91
C ARG A 251 5.54 5.88 28.00
N ASP A 252 4.27 6.05 28.34
CA ASP A 252 3.27 5.01 28.57
C ASP A 252 2.24 4.91 27.44
N LEU A 253 2.64 5.21 26.19
CA LEU A 253 1.74 5.24 25.02
C LEU A 253 0.91 3.97 24.87
N LEU A 254 1.51 2.79 25.06
CA LEU A 254 0.77 1.53 24.96
C LEU A 254 -0.32 1.44 26.04
N ALA A 255 -0.03 1.82 27.29
CA ALA A 255 -1.01 1.81 28.37
C ALA A 255 -2.15 2.82 28.11
N HIS A 256 -1.82 3.98 27.54
CA HIS A 256 -2.81 4.97 27.16
C HIS A 256 -3.71 4.48 26.00
N LEU A 257 -3.14 3.79 25.01
CA LEU A 257 -3.90 3.15 23.92
C LEU A 257 -4.89 2.12 24.48
N LEU A 258 -4.45 1.25 25.39
CA LEU A 258 -5.34 0.27 26.03
C LEU A 258 -6.50 0.95 26.77
N THR A 259 -6.23 2.07 27.43
CA THR A 259 -7.25 2.86 28.14
C THR A 259 -8.26 3.46 27.17
N LEU A 260 -7.81 4.05 26.07
CA LEU A 260 -8.68 4.59 25.02
C LEU A 260 -9.56 3.51 24.40
N LEU A 261 -8.97 2.40 23.96
CA LEU A 261 -9.68 1.30 23.32
C LEU A 261 -10.72 0.65 24.23
N ARG A 262 -10.46 0.59 25.55
CA ARG A 262 -11.43 0.08 26.54
C ARG A 262 -12.74 0.86 26.56
N THR A 263 -12.71 2.13 26.16
CA THR A 263 -13.89 3.02 26.15
C THR A 263 -14.45 3.27 24.75
N ALA A 264 -13.78 2.75 23.72
CA ALA A 264 -14.19 2.92 22.33
C ALA A 264 -15.43 2.10 22.00
N LYS A 265 -16.23 2.59 21.06
CA LYS A 265 -17.35 1.86 20.45
C LYS A 265 -17.19 1.79 18.94
N VAL A 266 -17.57 0.68 18.34
CA VAL A 266 -17.64 0.55 16.87
C VAL A 266 -18.79 1.41 16.36
N SER A 267 -18.47 2.44 15.58
CA SER A 267 -19.46 3.36 15.01
C SER A 267 -19.89 2.97 13.59
N GLY A 268 -19.02 2.30 12.83
CA GLY A 268 -19.31 1.86 11.46
C GLY A 268 -18.16 1.10 10.78
N ARG A 269 -18.36 0.75 9.51
CA ARG A 269 -17.38 0.07 8.66
C ARG A 269 -17.05 0.90 7.42
N GLY A 270 -15.77 0.96 7.05
CA GLY A 270 -15.27 1.65 5.86
C GLY A 270 -14.87 0.72 4.71
N GLY A 271 -15.42 -0.49 4.67
CA GLY A 271 -15.01 -1.53 3.72
C GLY A 271 -13.59 -2.04 3.95
N LEU A 272 -12.90 -2.43 2.87
CA LEU A 272 -11.49 -2.81 2.89
C LEU A 272 -10.61 -1.56 2.96
N TYR A 273 -9.54 -1.64 3.75
CA TYR A 273 -8.54 -0.58 3.77
C TYR A 273 -7.77 -0.57 2.43
N PRO A 274 -7.67 0.58 1.73
CA PRO A 274 -6.94 0.68 0.47
C PRO A 274 -5.43 0.68 0.76
N GLU A 275 -4.87 -0.53 0.87
CA GLU A 275 -3.47 -0.74 1.20
C GLU A 275 -2.61 -0.73 -0.08
N PRO A 276 -1.66 0.23 -0.22
CA PRO A 276 -0.79 0.28 -1.39
C PRO A 276 0.25 -0.85 -1.43
N GLU A 277 0.63 -1.43 -0.29
CA GLU A 277 1.63 -2.50 -0.23
C GLU A 277 1.00 -3.88 -0.44
N PRO A 278 1.36 -4.64 -1.51
CA PRO A 278 0.68 -5.90 -1.84
C PRO A 278 0.67 -6.96 -0.72
N VAL A 279 1.76 -7.05 0.05
CA VAL A 279 1.88 -7.99 1.18
C VAL A 279 0.89 -7.65 2.29
N LEU A 280 0.69 -6.36 2.55
CA LEU A 280 -0.25 -5.88 3.56
C LEU A 280 -1.70 -5.90 3.02
N GLU A 281 -1.91 -5.65 1.72
CA GLU A 281 -3.21 -5.74 1.08
C GLU A 281 -3.78 -7.17 1.20
N ALA A 282 -2.93 -8.18 1.07
CA ALA A 282 -3.29 -9.59 1.23
C ALA A 282 -3.81 -9.94 2.64
N ILE A 283 -3.63 -9.06 3.63
CA ILE A 283 -4.22 -9.22 4.98
C ILE A 283 -5.75 -9.10 4.92
N CYS A 284 -6.32 -8.47 3.88
CA CYS A 284 -7.77 -8.24 3.78
C CYS A 284 -8.32 -7.39 4.94
N ALA A 285 -7.56 -6.37 5.37
CA ALA A 285 -7.91 -5.59 6.54
C ALA A 285 -9.16 -4.72 6.28
N GLN A 286 -10.16 -4.85 7.15
CA GLN A 286 -11.38 -4.05 7.13
C GLN A 286 -11.23 -2.81 8.00
N VAL A 287 -11.77 -1.67 7.57
CA VAL A 287 -11.79 -0.45 8.37
C VAL A 287 -12.97 -0.48 9.33
N TRP A 288 -12.70 -0.44 10.64
CA TRP A 288 -13.72 -0.27 11.68
C TRP A 288 -13.55 1.10 12.32
N TYR A 289 -14.53 1.97 12.09
CA TYR A 289 -14.57 3.30 12.70
C TYR A 289 -14.92 3.18 14.18
N LEU A 290 -14.25 4.00 14.99
CA LEU A 290 -14.40 4.06 16.42
C LEU A 290 -15.00 5.39 16.85
N GLN A 291 -15.94 5.33 17.77
CA GLN A 291 -16.35 6.46 18.59
C GLN A 291 -15.58 6.40 19.90
N LEU A 292 -14.83 7.45 20.20
CA LEU A 292 -14.16 7.62 21.48
C LEU A 292 -14.96 8.60 22.37
N PRO A 293 -14.88 8.48 23.71
CA PRO A 293 -15.45 9.48 24.60
C PRO A 293 -14.80 10.85 24.39
N GLY A 294 -15.59 11.92 24.39
CA GLY A 294 -15.07 13.29 24.27
C GLY A 294 -14.65 13.72 22.86
N THR A 295 -14.63 12.81 21.88
CA THR A 295 -14.43 13.18 20.47
C THR A 295 -15.75 13.50 19.80
N ALA A 296 -15.78 14.50 18.92
CA ALA A 296 -16.92 14.74 18.06
C ALA A 296 -17.31 13.44 17.34
N GLY A 297 -18.61 13.17 17.24
CA GLY A 297 -19.09 12.01 16.50
C GLY A 297 -18.69 12.08 15.02
N PRO A 298 -18.69 10.94 14.31
CA PRO A 298 -18.34 10.93 12.89
C PRO A 298 -19.20 11.95 12.15
N THR A 299 -18.57 12.90 11.44
CA THR A 299 -19.25 13.94 10.63
C THR A 299 -20.07 13.33 9.49
N SER A 300 -19.77 12.08 9.13
CA SER A 300 -20.61 11.23 8.30
C SER A 300 -20.48 9.78 8.77
N THR A 301 -21.59 9.05 8.87
CA THR A 301 -21.51 7.59 8.98
C THR A 301 -21.26 7.07 7.57
N PRO A 302 -20.08 6.51 7.24
CA PRO A 302 -19.81 6.07 5.88
C PRO A 302 -20.71 4.87 5.58
N GLY A 303 -21.82 5.12 4.89
CA GLY A 303 -22.94 4.18 4.77
C GLY A 303 -22.76 3.07 3.74
N ASN A 304 -21.63 2.98 3.03
CA ASN A 304 -21.53 2.17 1.81
C ASN A 304 -20.21 1.37 1.68
N ASP A 305 -19.61 0.92 2.80
CA ASP A 305 -18.30 0.24 2.76
C ASP A 305 -17.22 1.01 2.00
N ARG A 306 -17.34 2.33 2.03
CA ARG A 306 -16.40 3.24 1.42
C ARG A 306 -15.56 3.86 2.51
N PHE A 307 -14.25 3.63 2.42
CA PHE A 307 -13.31 4.28 3.30
C PHE A 307 -13.25 5.78 3.00
N VAL A 308 -13.22 6.58 4.07
CA VAL A 308 -13.06 8.02 4.04
C VAL A 308 -12.01 8.39 5.10
N ARG A 309 -10.89 9.00 4.69
CA ARG A 309 -9.86 9.53 5.59
C ARG A 309 -10.42 10.65 6.46
N GLY A 310 -9.94 10.81 7.69
CA GLY A 310 -10.27 11.95 8.55
C GLY A 310 -11.72 12.01 9.05
N ALA A 311 -12.59 11.08 8.64
CA ALA A 311 -14.01 11.08 9.04
C ALA A 311 -14.20 10.76 10.52
N ALA A 312 -13.40 9.82 11.04
CA ALA A 312 -13.35 9.42 12.44
C ALA A 312 -12.08 8.58 12.70
N PRO A 313 -11.62 8.46 13.96
CA PRO A 313 -10.61 7.48 14.34
C PRO A 313 -11.08 6.07 13.97
N PHE A 314 -10.15 5.24 13.48
CA PHE A 314 -10.46 3.87 13.11
C PHE A 314 -9.30 2.92 13.46
N ILE A 315 -9.63 1.63 13.46
CA ILE A 315 -8.65 0.55 13.41
C ILE A 315 -8.88 -0.25 12.14
N THR A 316 -7.87 -0.98 11.68
CA THR A 316 -8.06 -1.99 10.64
C THR A 316 -7.98 -3.37 11.27
N VAL A 317 -8.91 -4.26 10.88
CA VAL A 317 -9.05 -5.59 11.45
C VAL A 317 -9.10 -6.67 10.38
N GLN A 318 -8.47 -7.81 10.65
CA GLN A 318 -8.55 -9.00 9.82
C GLN A 318 -9.50 -10.02 10.48
N PRO A 319 -10.54 -10.50 9.78
CA PRO A 319 -11.29 -11.67 10.21
C PRO A 319 -10.41 -12.94 10.15
N HIS A 320 -10.36 -13.70 11.23
CA HIS A 320 -9.62 -14.95 11.31
C HIS A 320 -10.31 -15.95 12.24
N GLY A 321 -10.76 -17.09 11.71
CA GLY A 321 -11.35 -18.17 12.51
C GLY A 321 -12.55 -17.75 13.38
N GLY A 322 -13.39 -16.82 12.88
CA GLY A 322 -14.53 -16.27 13.63
C GLY A 322 -14.18 -15.21 14.68
N GLN A 323 -12.91 -14.81 14.74
CA GLN A 323 -12.40 -13.72 15.57
C GLN A 323 -11.87 -12.60 14.69
N VAL A 324 -11.51 -11.47 15.32
CA VAL A 324 -10.83 -10.36 14.65
C VAL A 324 -9.43 -10.19 15.23
N ARG A 325 -8.50 -9.81 14.36
CA ARG A 325 -7.12 -9.45 14.73
C ARG A 325 -6.83 -8.04 14.26
N LEU A 326 -6.08 -7.28 15.05
CA LEU A 326 -5.68 -5.93 14.71
C LEU A 326 -4.61 -5.94 13.61
N ALA A 327 -4.87 -5.26 12.50
CA ALA A 327 -3.95 -5.13 11.37
C ALA A 327 -3.33 -3.73 11.27
N GLY A 328 -4.00 -2.70 11.83
CA GLY A 328 -3.50 -1.33 11.78
C GLY A 328 -4.22 -0.39 12.75
N LEU A 329 -3.54 0.70 13.09
CA LEU A 329 -4.05 1.84 13.83
C LEU A 329 -4.08 3.05 12.89
N SER A 330 -5.17 3.82 12.91
CA SER A 330 -5.29 5.05 12.13
C SER A 330 -4.39 6.16 12.65
N ARG A 331 -4.05 7.12 11.79
CA ARG A 331 -3.32 8.33 12.20
C ARG A 331 -4.18 9.17 13.13
N GLU A 332 -5.47 9.27 12.84
CA GLU A 332 -6.49 9.96 13.62
C GLU A 332 -6.56 9.44 15.07
N LEU A 333 -6.45 8.12 15.26
CA LEU A 333 -6.37 7.51 16.59
C LEU A 333 -5.04 7.85 17.28
N ALA A 334 -3.92 7.83 16.55
CA ALA A 334 -2.62 8.19 17.10
C ALA A 334 -2.53 9.67 17.48
N GLU A 335 -3.18 10.56 16.73
CA GLU A 335 -3.29 11.99 17.06
C GLU A 335 -4.03 12.21 18.38
N ILE A 336 -5.12 11.47 18.61
CA ILE A 336 -5.84 11.50 19.89
C ILE A 336 -4.99 10.93 21.03
N LEU A 337 -4.25 9.86 20.78
CA LEU A 337 -3.33 9.26 21.76
C LEU A 337 -2.24 10.24 22.22
N LEU A 338 -1.76 11.08 21.30
CA LEU A 338 -0.67 12.03 21.52
C LEU A 338 -1.16 13.42 21.95
N ALA A 339 -2.46 13.70 21.81
CA ALA A 339 -3.03 14.98 22.21
C ALA A 339 -2.70 15.29 23.68
N PRO A 340 -2.35 16.55 23.99
CA PRO A 340 -2.14 16.96 25.37
C PRO A 340 -3.41 16.74 26.18
N ALA A 341 -3.26 16.45 27.49
CA ALA A 341 -4.41 16.39 28.36
C ALA A 341 -5.19 17.71 28.29
N PRO A 342 -6.54 17.70 28.29
CA PRO A 342 -7.30 18.93 28.35
C PRO A 342 -6.84 19.73 29.58
N ALA A 343 -6.54 21.02 29.38
CA ALA A 343 -6.24 21.91 30.49
C ALA A 343 -7.50 22.03 31.36
N ASP A 344 -7.37 21.64 32.63
CA ASP A 344 -8.44 21.72 33.64
C ASP A 344 -8.89 23.17 33.88
#